data_AF-A0A5J6GR97-F1
#
_entry.id   AF-A0A5J6GR97-F1
#
_cell.length_a   1.000
_cell.length_b   1.000
_cell.length_c   1.000
_cell.angle_alpha   90.00
_cell.angle_beta   90.00
_cell.angle_gamma   90.00
#
_symmetry.space_group_name_H-M   'P 1'
#
loop_
_entity.id
_entity.type
_entity.pdbx_description
1 polymer ?
#
loop_
_entity_poly.entity_id
_entity_poly.type
_entity_poly.pdbx_seq_one_letter_code
_entity_poly.pdbx_strand_id
1 'polypeptide(L)'
;MVVAEALSTVYQSDQNDHAGIIYRLLFGDGAGACLVTADPGQACLDVRGSWQQVVPDTTDSYTLNVEPSGMRFTSEKWAPDGITHIMPPLWKWLRRDEADWTPDVVIAHPGGPRILEDTAKGLQCAPELLNNSWESMRTSGNLGGVAVLDVLARTADTSPPHGQRTLLMGIGPGLTGAAIEGHWHNL
;
A
#
# COMPACT_ATOMS: atom_id res chain seq x y z
N MET A 1 -11.01 -10.75 7.57
CA MET A 1 -10.14 -9.67 8.07
C MET A 1 -10.89 -8.35 7.97
N VAL A 2 -10.75 -7.47 8.96
CA VAL A 2 -11.36 -6.14 8.97
C VAL A 2 -10.26 -5.14 9.31
N VAL A 3 -10.24 -4.01 8.62
CA VAL A 3 -9.36 -2.86 8.89
C VAL A 3 -10.27 -1.62 8.96
N ALA A 4 -10.07 -0.79 9.97
CA ALA A 4 -10.79 0.47 10.13
C ALA A 4 -9.82 1.54 10.62
N GLU A 5 -9.86 2.69 9.96
CA GLU A 5 -8.95 3.80 10.14
C GLU A 5 -9.75 5.09 10.27
N ALA A 6 -9.50 5.83 11.35
CA ALA A 6 -10.11 7.13 11.62
C ALA A 6 -9.03 8.21 11.62
N LEU A 7 -8.34 8.38 10.49
CA LEU A 7 -7.19 9.28 10.36
C LEU A 7 -7.55 10.76 10.48
N SER A 8 -8.82 11.14 10.38
CA SER A 8 -9.28 12.47 10.77
C SER A 8 -8.92 12.82 12.22
N THR A 9 -8.70 11.82 13.08
CA THR A 9 -8.21 12.01 14.46
C THR A 9 -6.75 12.45 14.56
N VAL A 10 -5.97 12.35 13.47
CA VAL A 10 -4.59 12.89 13.40
C VAL A 10 -4.56 14.36 12.95
N TYR A 11 -5.72 14.96 12.69
CA TYR A 11 -5.82 16.36 12.32
C TYR A 11 -5.36 17.27 13.46
N GLN A 12 -4.37 18.11 13.17
CA GLN A 12 -3.86 19.13 14.09
C GLN A 12 -4.04 20.52 13.44
N SER A 13 -4.96 21.33 13.98
CA SER A 13 -5.28 22.65 13.40
C SER A 13 -4.13 23.65 13.46
N ASP A 14 -3.19 23.45 14.38
CA ASP A 14 -2.04 24.32 14.62
C ASP A 14 -0.78 23.89 13.84
N GLN A 15 -0.80 22.71 13.20
CA GLN A 15 0.30 22.20 12.40
C GLN A 15 0.28 22.79 10.98
N ASN A 16 0.90 23.96 10.85
CA ASN A 16 0.92 24.76 9.60
C ASN A 16 2.25 24.65 8.83
N ASP A 17 3.10 23.69 9.17
CA ASP A 17 4.26 23.35 8.35
C ASP A 17 3.83 22.59 7.08
N HIS A 18 4.73 22.48 6.11
CA HIS A 18 4.42 21.88 4.81
C HIS A 18 3.91 20.42 4.96
N ALA A 19 4.54 19.63 5.83
CA ALA A 19 4.14 18.25 6.08
C ALA A 19 2.73 18.17 6.69
N GLY A 20 2.43 18.99 7.71
CA GLY A 20 1.11 19.05 8.33
C GLY A 20 -0.01 19.39 7.34
N ILE A 21 0.22 20.36 6.44
CA ILE A 21 -0.76 20.70 5.41
C ILE A 21 -1.00 19.53 4.45
N ILE A 22 0.07 18.84 4.01
CA ILE A 22 -0.07 17.65 3.16
C ILE A 22 -0.95 16.60 3.86
N TYR A 23 -0.68 16.26 5.12
CA TYR A 23 -1.43 15.22 5.83
C TYR A 23 -2.89 15.58 6.07
N ARG A 24 -3.19 16.86 6.30
CA ARG A 24 -4.57 17.35 6.43
C ARG A 24 -5.37 17.24 5.14
N LEU A 25 -4.71 17.32 3.98
CA LEU A 25 -5.35 17.21 2.67
C LEU A 25 -5.36 15.78 2.13
N LEU A 26 -4.44 14.94 2.63
CA LEU A 26 -4.22 13.59 2.12
C LEU A 26 -5.02 12.54 2.87
N PHE A 27 -5.10 12.59 4.20
CA PHE A 27 -5.72 11.52 4.99
C PHE A 27 -7.25 11.59 5.02
N GLY A 28 -7.87 10.41 5.01
CA GLY A 28 -9.31 10.23 5.17
C GLY A 28 -9.65 9.06 6.10
N ASP A 29 -10.93 8.98 6.47
CA ASP A 29 -11.47 7.89 7.29
C ASP A 29 -12.03 6.78 6.41
N GLY A 30 -11.87 5.53 6.81
CA GLY A 30 -12.37 4.40 6.06
C GLY A 30 -12.41 3.09 6.85
N ALA A 31 -13.20 2.15 6.36
CA ALA A 31 -13.15 0.77 6.83
C ALA A 31 -13.33 -0.18 5.64
N GLY A 32 -12.65 -1.32 5.71
CA GLY A 32 -12.71 -2.36 4.69
C GLY A 32 -12.65 -3.74 5.33
N ALA A 33 -13.24 -4.72 4.64
CA ALA A 33 -13.22 -6.10 5.08
C ALA A 33 -13.04 -7.03 3.89
N CYS A 34 -12.37 -8.15 4.12
CA CYS A 34 -12.30 -9.25 3.18
C CYS A 34 -12.48 -10.58 3.91
N LEU A 35 -13.01 -11.57 3.20
CA LEU A 35 -13.04 -12.95 3.67
C LEU A 35 -11.74 -13.65 3.24
N VAL A 36 -11.19 -14.45 4.14
CA VAL A 36 -10.01 -15.29 3.87
C VAL A 36 -10.46 -16.72 4.07
N THR A 37 -10.20 -17.56 3.07
CA THR A 37 -10.65 -18.95 3.03
C THR A 37 -9.53 -19.84 2.51
N ALA A 38 -9.58 -21.12 2.87
CA ALA A 38 -8.72 -22.15 2.30
C ALA A 38 -9.36 -22.82 1.06
N ASP A 39 -10.61 -22.48 0.72
CA ASP A 39 -11.29 -22.95 -0.49
C ASP A 39 -10.94 -22.05 -1.70
N PRO A 40 -10.12 -22.53 -2.65
CA PRO A 40 -9.68 -21.72 -3.79
C PRO A 40 -10.83 -21.29 -4.69
N GLY A 41 -11.94 -22.02 -4.71
CA GLY A 41 -13.10 -21.71 -5.55
C GLY A 41 -13.92 -20.50 -5.09
N GLN A 42 -13.56 -19.91 -3.94
CA GLN A 42 -14.28 -18.78 -3.33
C GLN A 42 -13.41 -17.54 -3.12
N ALA A 43 -12.15 -17.56 -3.56
CA ALA A 43 -11.21 -16.44 -3.42
C ALA A 43 -10.88 -15.81 -4.78
N CYS A 44 -10.82 -14.47 -4.84
CA CYS A 44 -10.35 -13.75 -6.03
C CYS A 44 -8.82 -13.67 -6.15
N LEU A 45 -8.11 -13.91 -5.05
CA LEU A 45 -6.66 -13.90 -4.99
C LEU A 45 -6.19 -15.14 -4.21
N ASP A 46 -5.44 -15.99 -4.90
CA ASP A 46 -4.79 -17.14 -4.32
C ASP A 46 -3.39 -16.74 -3.83
N VAL A 47 -3.27 -16.57 -2.51
CA VAL A 47 -2.05 -16.10 -1.84
C VAL A 47 -1.01 -17.21 -1.80
N ARG A 48 0.14 -16.98 -2.45
CA ARG A 48 1.25 -17.95 -2.53
C ARG A 48 2.42 -17.61 -1.62
N GLY A 49 2.57 -16.34 -1.25
CA GLY A 49 3.62 -15.89 -0.37
C GLY A 49 3.29 -14.57 0.31
N SER A 50 3.92 -14.33 1.46
CA SER A 50 3.93 -13.04 2.12
C SER A 50 5.36 -12.64 2.46
N TRP A 51 5.60 -11.34 2.48
CA TRP A 51 6.89 -10.74 2.75
C TRP A 51 6.74 -9.46 3.54
N GLN A 52 7.70 -9.21 4.41
CA GLN A 52 7.85 -7.94 5.09
C GLN A 52 9.33 -7.67 5.36
N GLN A 53 9.73 -6.41 5.28
CA GLN A 53 11.07 -5.98 5.67
C GLN A 53 11.07 -4.55 6.15
N VAL A 54 11.71 -4.34 7.29
CA VAL A 54 12.03 -3.03 7.86
C VAL A 54 13.29 -2.51 7.18
N VAL A 55 13.30 -1.26 6.72
CA VAL A 55 14.52 -0.62 6.24
C VAL A 55 15.39 -0.26 7.45
N PRO A 56 16.67 -0.68 7.50
CA PRO A 56 17.53 -0.42 8.66
C PRO A 56 17.66 1.07 8.98
N ASP A 57 17.62 1.41 10.27
CA ASP A 57 17.81 2.78 10.78
C ASP A 57 16.74 3.80 10.31
N THR A 58 15.50 3.34 10.09
CA THR A 58 14.38 4.18 9.58
C THR A 58 13.15 4.16 10.48
N THR A 59 13.31 3.74 11.74
CA THR A 59 12.18 3.57 12.67
C THR A 59 11.36 4.85 12.86
N ASP A 60 12.05 5.99 12.83
CA ASP A 60 11.47 7.31 13.08
C ASP A 60 10.96 8.03 11.80
N SER A 61 11.04 7.37 10.64
CA SER A 61 10.71 8.00 9.35
C SER A 61 9.23 8.31 9.16
N TYR A 62 8.36 7.52 9.80
CA TYR A 62 6.94 7.82 9.97
C TYR A 62 6.58 7.58 11.42
N THR A 63 6.07 8.61 12.08
CA THR A 63 5.75 8.56 13.51
C THR A 63 4.33 9.06 13.76
N LEU A 64 3.64 8.37 14.65
CA LEU A 64 2.34 8.79 15.18
C LEU A 64 2.52 9.06 16.68
N ASN A 65 2.64 10.34 17.03
CA ASN A 65 2.90 10.77 18.39
C ASN A 65 1.59 11.03 19.12
N VAL A 66 1.46 10.49 20.33
CA VAL A 66 0.31 10.77 21.21
C VAL A 66 0.65 12.00 22.05
N GLU A 67 -0.10 13.08 21.86
CA GLU A 67 0.05 14.36 22.54
C GLU A 67 -1.23 14.71 23.31
N PRO A 68 -1.19 15.63 24.29
CA PRO A 68 -2.40 16.11 24.96
C PRO A 68 -3.44 16.72 24.00
N SER A 69 -2.99 17.23 22.84
CA SER A 69 -3.85 17.77 21.78
C SER A 69 -4.37 16.72 20.80
N GLY A 70 -4.07 15.44 21.00
CA GLY A 70 -4.49 14.33 20.13
C GLY A 70 -3.31 13.60 19.50
N MET A 71 -3.56 12.92 18.38
CA MET A 71 -2.52 12.21 17.66
C MET A 71 -1.88 13.12 16.61
N ARG A 72 -0.56 13.11 16.50
CA ARG A 72 0.20 13.88 15.52
C ARG A 72 0.99 12.93 14.63
N PHE A 73 0.66 12.94 13.33
CA PHE A 73 1.45 12.24 12.33
C PHE A 73 2.59 13.13 11.81
N THR A 74 3.80 12.59 11.79
CA THR A 74 4.99 13.24 11.25
C THR A 74 5.77 12.29 10.37
N SER A 75 6.51 12.85 9.41
CA SER A 75 7.45 12.09 8.59
C SER A 75 8.75 12.84 8.38
N GLU A 76 9.80 12.08 8.10
CA GLU A 76 11.03 12.62 7.57
C GLU A 76 10.88 12.95 6.09
N LYS A 77 11.55 14.01 5.63
CA LYS A 77 11.44 14.50 4.24
C LYS A 77 11.78 13.45 3.18
N TRP A 78 12.66 12.51 3.52
CA TRP A 78 13.10 11.45 2.63
C TRP A 78 12.18 10.22 2.67
N ALA A 79 11.26 10.10 3.64
CA ALA A 79 10.43 8.90 3.83
C ALA A 79 9.67 8.46 2.56
N PRO A 80 9.24 9.35 1.63
CA PRO A 80 8.70 8.92 0.34
C PRO A 80 9.69 8.10 -0.52
N ASP A 81 10.99 8.31 -0.37
CA ASP A 81 12.06 7.57 -1.06
C ASP A 81 12.18 6.12 -0.56
N GLY A 82 11.45 5.76 0.50
CA GLY A 82 11.39 4.42 1.08
C GLY A 82 11.09 3.31 0.09
N ILE A 83 10.27 3.60 -0.93
CA ILE A 83 10.00 2.67 -2.03
C ILE A 83 11.31 2.22 -2.71
N THR A 84 12.24 3.14 -2.93
CA THR A 84 13.54 2.84 -3.52
C THR A 84 14.37 1.87 -2.66
N HIS A 85 14.25 1.97 -1.33
CA HIS A 85 14.96 1.09 -0.40
C HIS A 85 14.34 -0.30 -0.30
N ILE A 86 13.01 -0.40 -0.37
CA ILE A 86 12.31 -1.70 -0.30
C ILE A 86 12.35 -2.48 -1.62
N MET A 87 12.56 -1.81 -2.75
CA MET A 87 12.43 -2.44 -4.06
C MET A 87 13.49 -3.53 -4.34
N PRO A 88 14.80 -3.33 -4.07
CA PRO A 88 15.79 -4.39 -4.25
C PRO A 88 15.52 -5.67 -3.44
N PRO A 89 15.25 -5.62 -2.12
CA PRO A 89 14.93 -6.84 -1.38
C PRO A 89 13.57 -7.43 -1.77
N LEU A 90 12.58 -6.62 -2.15
CA LEU A 90 11.31 -7.11 -2.68
C LEU A 90 11.54 -7.93 -3.96
N TRP A 91 12.31 -7.42 -4.92
CA TRP A 91 12.66 -8.16 -6.14
C TRP A 91 13.42 -9.46 -5.86
N LYS A 92 14.35 -9.45 -4.90
CA LYS A 92 15.05 -10.66 -4.46
C LYS A 92 14.08 -11.71 -3.92
N TRP A 93 13.07 -11.29 -3.17
CA TRP A 93 12.06 -12.21 -2.65
C TRP A 93 11.11 -12.72 -3.74
N LEU A 94 10.62 -11.85 -4.63
CA LEU A 94 9.73 -12.21 -5.73
C LEU A 94 10.39 -13.21 -6.70
N ARG A 95 11.69 -13.02 -6.96
CA ARG A 95 12.44 -13.83 -7.93
C ARG A 95 13.22 -14.99 -7.31
N ARG A 96 12.90 -15.36 -6.05
CA ARG A 96 13.63 -16.40 -5.32
C ARG A 96 13.47 -17.79 -5.94
N ASP A 97 12.29 -18.07 -6.50
CA ASP A 97 11.92 -19.35 -7.10
C ASP A 97 11.83 -19.26 -8.64
N GLU A 98 11.59 -18.07 -9.17
CA GLU A 98 11.44 -17.80 -10.60
C GLU A 98 12.13 -16.48 -11.00
N ALA A 99 13.23 -16.56 -11.76
CA ALA A 99 14.09 -15.41 -12.02
C ALA A 99 13.44 -14.29 -12.85
N ASP A 100 12.46 -14.64 -13.70
CA ASP A 100 11.71 -13.74 -14.57
C ASP A 100 10.34 -13.33 -14.01
N TRP A 101 10.10 -13.57 -12.72
CA TRP A 101 8.88 -13.12 -12.05
C TRP A 101 8.68 -11.61 -12.23
N THR A 102 7.47 -11.24 -12.66
CA THR A 102 6.95 -9.88 -12.83
C THR A 102 5.44 -9.90 -12.56
N PRO A 103 4.86 -8.84 -11.97
CA PRO A 103 3.43 -8.81 -11.71
C PRO A 103 2.66 -8.38 -12.97
N ASP A 104 1.55 -9.08 -13.23
CA ASP A 104 0.57 -8.70 -14.24
C ASP A 104 -0.57 -7.87 -13.64
N VAL A 105 -0.75 -7.94 -12.31
CA VAL A 105 -1.72 -7.17 -11.53
C VAL A 105 -1.01 -6.59 -10.32
N VAL A 106 -1.17 -5.27 -10.09
CA VAL A 106 -0.57 -4.57 -8.94
C VAL A 106 -1.64 -3.90 -8.10
N ILE A 107 -1.69 -4.26 -6.82
CA ILE A 107 -2.56 -3.70 -5.79
C ILE A 107 -1.66 -2.96 -4.81
N ALA A 108 -1.30 -1.71 -5.13
CA ALA A 108 -0.40 -0.92 -4.31
C ALA A 108 -1.18 -0.01 -3.37
N HIS A 109 -0.74 0.08 -2.11
CA HIS A 109 -1.25 1.09 -1.17
C HIS A 109 -1.02 2.51 -1.73
N PRO A 110 -2.08 3.33 -1.89
CA PRO A 110 -1.96 4.69 -2.41
C PRO A 110 -1.52 5.68 -1.31
N GLY A 111 -0.25 5.56 -0.89
CA GLY A 111 0.32 6.40 0.17
C GLY A 111 0.47 7.88 -0.19
N GLY A 112 0.53 8.18 -1.49
CA GLY A 112 0.64 9.52 -2.06
C GLY A 112 1.16 9.44 -3.51
N PRO A 113 1.07 10.53 -4.30
CA PRO A 113 1.43 10.52 -5.71
C PRO A 113 2.86 9.99 -5.96
N ARG A 114 3.82 10.49 -5.18
CA ARG A 114 5.23 10.09 -5.29
C ARG A 114 5.47 8.62 -4.95
N ILE A 115 4.73 8.06 -3.99
CA ILE A 115 4.80 6.63 -3.66
C ILE A 115 4.40 5.79 -4.86
N LEU A 116 3.26 6.12 -5.51
CA LEU A 116 2.80 5.38 -6.68
C LEU A 116 3.77 5.51 -7.88
N GLU A 117 4.28 6.71 -8.13
CA GLU A 117 5.28 6.92 -9.18
C GLU A 117 6.54 6.09 -8.96
N ASP A 118 7.06 6.08 -7.73
CA ASP A 118 8.28 5.35 -7.40
C ASP A 118 8.02 3.83 -7.34
N THR A 119 6.79 3.40 -7.00
CA THR A 119 6.37 2.00 -7.13
C THR A 119 6.39 1.55 -8.59
N ALA A 120 5.79 2.32 -9.52
CA ALA A 120 5.81 1.96 -10.94
C ALA A 120 7.25 1.90 -11.50
N LYS A 121 8.08 2.90 -11.18
CA LYS A 121 9.50 2.91 -11.58
C LYS A 121 10.26 1.72 -11.00
N GLY A 122 10.07 1.43 -9.72
CA GLY A 122 10.77 0.36 -9.02
C GLY A 122 10.34 -1.04 -9.50
N LEU A 123 9.06 -1.22 -9.80
CA LEU A 123 8.53 -2.43 -10.44
C LEU A 123 8.83 -2.50 -11.94
N GLN A 124 9.38 -1.43 -12.53
CA GLN A 124 9.63 -1.32 -13.97
C GLN A 124 8.38 -1.66 -14.80
N CYS A 125 7.21 -1.30 -14.29
CA CYS A 125 5.93 -1.69 -14.85
C CYS A 125 5.25 -0.52 -15.55
N ALA A 126 4.27 -0.83 -16.39
CA ALA A 126 3.46 0.19 -17.06
C ALA A 126 2.63 0.96 -16.01
N PRO A 127 2.57 2.31 -16.05
CA PRO A 127 1.82 3.11 -15.06
C PRO A 127 0.35 2.69 -14.91
N GLU A 128 -0.24 2.13 -15.97
CA GLU A 128 -1.63 1.67 -16.03
C GLU A 128 -1.93 0.54 -15.03
N LEU A 129 -0.91 -0.24 -14.63
CA LEU A 129 -1.04 -1.26 -13.58
C LEU A 129 -1.41 -0.65 -12.22
N LEU A 130 -1.16 0.64 -12.03
CA LEU A 130 -1.52 1.37 -10.82
C LEU A 130 -2.79 2.22 -10.95
N ASN A 131 -3.55 2.10 -12.06
CA ASN A 131 -4.76 2.91 -12.28
C ASN A 131 -5.76 2.81 -11.12
N ASN A 132 -6.00 1.60 -10.60
CA ASN A 132 -6.90 1.41 -9.45
C ASN A 132 -6.37 2.05 -8.16
N SER A 133 -5.04 2.10 -7.99
CA SER A 133 -4.40 2.75 -6.85
C SER A 133 -4.52 4.28 -6.96
N TRP A 134 -4.29 4.83 -8.15
CA TRP A 134 -4.51 6.25 -8.43
C TRP A 134 -5.97 6.66 -8.26
N GLU A 135 -6.91 5.85 -8.74
CA GLU A 135 -8.33 6.14 -8.64
C GLU A 135 -8.84 6.07 -7.18
N SER A 136 -8.34 5.12 -6.39
CA SER A 136 -8.58 5.07 -4.94
C SER A 136 -8.11 6.37 -4.27
N MET A 137 -6.87 6.81 -4.55
CA MET A 137 -6.34 8.06 -4.00
C MET A 137 -7.15 9.29 -4.45
N ARG A 138 -7.53 9.34 -5.72
CA ARG A 138 -8.25 10.47 -6.31
C ARG A 138 -9.64 10.63 -5.68
N THR A 139 -10.29 9.53 -5.34
CA THR A 139 -11.67 9.53 -4.85
C THR A 139 -11.78 9.53 -3.32
N SER A 140 -10.78 8.97 -2.63
CA SER A 140 -10.85 8.73 -1.18
C SER A 140 -9.66 9.29 -0.40
N GLY A 141 -8.62 9.80 -1.06
CA GLY A 141 -7.36 10.16 -0.42
C GLY A 141 -6.59 8.93 0.08
N ASN A 142 -5.74 9.13 1.09
CA ASN A 142 -5.05 8.07 1.79
C ASN A 142 -5.87 7.62 3.01
N LEU A 143 -6.48 6.44 2.92
CA LEU A 143 -7.28 5.83 4.00
C LEU A 143 -6.44 4.98 4.97
N GLY A 144 -5.13 5.20 5.04
CA GLY A 144 -4.22 4.36 5.82
C GLY A 144 -4.18 2.93 5.31
N GLY A 145 -4.11 1.96 6.22
CA GLY A 145 -4.05 0.54 5.85
C GLY A 145 -5.27 0.06 5.06
N VAL A 146 -6.45 0.69 5.25
CA VAL A 146 -7.69 0.32 4.56
C VAL A 146 -7.60 0.51 3.05
N ALA A 147 -6.78 1.45 2.58
CA ALA A 147 -6.73 1.81 1.17
C ALA A 147 -6.34 0.62 0.28
N VAL A 148 -5.53 -0.32 0.76
CA VAL A 148 -5.16 -1.51 -0.05
C VAL A 148 -6.36 -2.44 -0.29
N LEU A 149 -7.33 -2.48 0.63
CA LEU A 149 -8.58 -3.24 0.45
C LEU A 149 -9.53 -2.55 -0.54
N ASP A 150 -9.54 -1.22 -0.57
CA ASP A 150 -10.27 -0.47 -1.61
C ASP A 150 -9.67 -0.74 -3.01
N VAL A 151 -8.34 -0.71 -3.13
CA VAL A 151 -7.68 -1.05 -4.40
C VAL A 151 -7.94 -2.51 -4.79
N LEU A 152 -7.92 -3.45 -3.83
CA LEU A 152 -8.28 -4.86 -4.09
C LEU A 152 -9.72 -4.99 -4.61
N ALA A 153 -10.69 -4.29 -4.00
CA ALA A 153 -12.08 -4.30 -4.44
C ALA A 153 -12.24 -3.75 -5.86
N ARG A 154 -11.61 -2.60 -6.16
CA ARG A 154 -11.61 -2.03 -7.52
C ARG A 154 -10.97 -2.95 -8.54
N THR A 155 -9.90 -3.63 -8.17
CA THR A 155 -9.27 -4.64 -9.03
C THR A 155 -10.21 -5.81 -9.28
N ALA A 156 -10.96 -6.27 -8.27
CA ALA A 156 -11.97 -7.31 -8.48
C ALA A 156 -13.07 -6.86 -9.46
N ASP A 157 -13.51 -5.61 -9.39
CA ASP A 157 -14.50 -5.06 -10.34
C ASP A 157 -13.99 -5.01 -11.79
N THR A 158 -12.67 -4.90 -12.00
CA THR A 158 -12.07 -4.98 -13.35
C THR A 158 -11.92 -6.40 -13.89
N SER A 159 -12.12 -7.41 -13.05
CA SER A 159 -12.03 -8.84 -13.39
C SER A 159 -10.77 -9.22 -14.20
N PRO A 160 -9.55 -9.09 -13.62
CA PRO A 160 -8.33 -9.54 -14.28
C PRO A 160 -8.45 -10.98 -14.77
N PRO A 161 -7.73 -11.38 -15.84
CA PRO A 161 -7.75 -12.76 -16.29
C PRO A 161 -7.32 -13.74 -15.19
N HIS A 162 -7.90 -14.94 -15.19
CA HIS A 162 -7.49 -16.02 -14.29
C HIS A 162 -6.02 -16.39 -14.49
N GLY A 163 -5.29 -16.64 -13.40
CA GLY A 163 -3.90 -17.06 -13.39
C GLY A 163 -2.87 -15.92 -13.47
N GLN A 164 -3.31 -14.65 -13.54
CA GLN A 164 -2.41 -13.50 -13.60
C GLN A 164 -1.60 -13.33 -12.32
N ARG A 165 -0.28 -13.09 -12.44
CA ARG A 165 0.59 -12.87 -11.28
C ARG A 165 0.20 -11.58 -10.61
N THR A 166 -0.15 -11.67 -9.33
CA THR A 166 -0.66 -10.54 -8.57
C THR A 166 0.30 -10.18 -7.46
N LEU A 167 0.65 -8.89 -7.40
CA LEU A 167 1.37 -8.28 -6.28
C LEU A 167 0.43 -7.37 -5.52
N LEU A 168 0.25 -7.62 -4.22
CA LEU A 168 -0.32 -6.66 -3.29
C LEU A 168 0.81 -6.12 -2.43
N MET A 169 0.97 -4.80 -2.33
CA MET A 169 2.08 -4.22 -1.57
C MET A 169 1.77 -2.87 -0.93
N GLY A 170 2.52 -2.53 0.11
CA GLY A 170 2.47 -1.21 0.73
C GLY A 170 3.72 -0.92 1.55
N ILE A 171 3.84 0.34 1.98
CA ILE A 171 4.83 0.78 2.96
C ILE A 171 4.13 1.47 4.12
N GLY A 172 4.72 1.37 5.31
CA GLY A 172 4.19 1.99 6.53
C GLY A 172 5.28 2.34 7.54
N PRO A 173 4.90 2.65 8.80
CA PRO A 173 5.85 3.02 9.86
C PRO A 173 6.98 2.01 10.10
N GLY A 174 8.08 2.52 10.68
CA GLY A 174 9.35 1.79 10.78
C GLY A 174 10.20 1.83 9.50
N LEU A 175 9.75 2.61 8.51
CA LEU A 175 9.75 2.29 7.08
C LEU A 175 9.78 0.79 6.79
N THR A 176 8.61 0.18 6.89
CA THR A 176 8.41 -1.24 6.61
C THR A 176 7.73 -1.40 5.25
N GLY A 177 8.35 -2.16 4.35
CA GLY A 177 7.67 -2.69 3.18
C GLY A 177 6.97 -4.00 3.51
N ALA A 178 5.75 -4.19 3.04
CA ALA A 178 5.01 -5.44 3.14
C ALA A 178 4.41 -5.80 1.78
N ALA A 179 4.41 -7.09 1.45
CA ALA A 179 3.90 -7.60 0.19
C ALA A 179 3.27 -8.99 0.31
N ILE A 180 2.33 -9.27 -0.59
CA ILE A 180 1.75 -10.57 -0.86
C ILE A 180 1.91 -10.84 -2.35
N GLU A 181 2.37 -12.04 -2.69
CA GLU A 181 2.34 -12.53 -4.07
C GLU A 181 1.29 -13.64 -4.20
N GLY A 182 0.72 -13.76 -5.38
CA GLY A 182 -0.27 -14.78 -5.67
C GLY A 182 -0.69 -14.82 -7.12
N HIS A 183 -1.77 -15.55 -7.38
CA HIS A 183 -2.41 -15.59 -8.69
C HIS A 183 -3.84 -15.08 -8.56
N TRP A 184 -4.28 -14.31 -9.55
CA TRP A 184 -5.66 -13.87 -9.62
C TRP A 184 -6.57 -15.04 -10.00
N HIS A 185 -7.72 -15.15 -9.34
CA HIS A 185 -8.75 -16.14 -9.58
C HIS A 185 -10.07 -15.44 -9.90
N ASN A 186 -10.73 -15.87 -10.96
CA ASN A 186 -12.09 -15.42 -11.26
C ASN A 186 -13.07 -16.29 -10.49
N LEU A 187 -13.94 -15.64 -9.73
CA LEU A 187 -15.08 -16.26 -9.06
C LEU A 187 -16.19 -16.62 -10.05
#